data_AF-A0AAE1GCQ3-F1
#
_entry.id   AF-A0AAE1GCQ3-F1
#
_cell.length_a   1.000
_cell.length_b   1.000
_cell.length_c   1.000
_cell.angle_alpha   90.00
_cell.angle_beta   90.00
_cell.angle_gamma   90.00
#
_symmetry.space_group_name_H-M   'P 1'
#
loop_
_entity.id
_entity.type
_entity.pdbx_description
1 polymer ?
#
loop_
_entity_poly.entity_id
_entity_poly.type
_entity_poly.pdbx_seq_one_letter_code
_entity_poly.pdbx_strand_id
1 'polypeptide(L)'
;MKVSFMQGKYESLVSGRSLIESHLHLHLVEHLNAEIVLGTVTDLAVAVEWLRSTFFYVRVQRNPCHYSLPPNLQHSQLEAKLQGCLSELK
;
A
#
# COMPACT_ATOMS: atom_id res chain seq x y z
N MET A 1 12.64 7.11 31.92
CA MET A 1 13.16 6.55 30.64
C MET A 1 12.11 6.48 29.51
N LYS A 2 11.24 7.49 29.32
CA LYS A 2 10.36 7.58 28.12
C LYS A 2 10.69 8.75 27.19
N VAL A 3 11.35 9.79 27.72
CA VAL A 3 11.67 11.03 26.97
C VAL A 3 12.77 10.81 25.92
N SER A 4 13.80 10.03 26.25
CA SER A 4 14.97 9.83 25.38
C SER A 4 14.69 9.10 24.06
N PHE A 5 13.70 8.19 24.03
CA PHE A 5 13.32 7.46 22.81
C PHE A 5 12.57 8.35 21.82
N MET A 6 11.67 9.20 22.33
CA MET A 6 10.90 10.14 21.50
C MET A 6 11.82 11.15 20.83
N GLN A 7 12.86 11.61 21.54
CA GLN A 7 13.83 12.56 21.01
C GLN A 7 14.50 12.06 19.71
N GLY A 8 15.03 10.82 19.70
CA GLY A 8 15.64 10.26 18.50
C GLY A 8 14.67 10.07 17.34
N LYS A 9 13.40 9.73 17.62
CA LYS A 9 12.34 9.67 16.60
C LYS A 9 12.07 11.04 15.98
N TYR A 10 11.91 12.08 16.80
CA TYR A 10 11.67 13.44 16.30
C TYR A 10 12.87 13.99 15.53
N GLU A 11 14.09 13.72 15.98
CA GLU A 11 15.31 14.09 15.23
C GLU A 11 15.37 13.41 13.86
N SER A 12 15.01 12.12 13.77
CA SER A 12 14.92 11.42 12.48
C SER A 12 13.88 12.04 11.55
N LEU A 13 12.70 12.37 12.08
CA LEU A 13 11.62 13.02 11.33
C LEU A 13 12.05 14.40 10.80
N VAL A 14 12.64 15.24 11.65
CA VAL A 14 13.14 16.57 11.28
C VAL A 14 14.26 16.47 10.23
N SER A 15 15.09 15.43 10.32
CA SER A 15 16.16 15.20 9.36
C SER A 15 15.69 14.70 7.99
N GLY A 16 14.40 14.35 7.84
CA GLY A 16 13.84 13.82 6.60
C GLY A 16 14.34 12.41 6.22
N ARG A 17 15.06 11.72 7.12
CA ARG A 17 15.64 10.39 6.87
C ARG A 17 14.68 9.23 7.15
N SER A 18 13.50 9.52 7.71
CA SER A 18 12.50 8.50 8.01
C SER A 18 11.90 7.93 6.72
N LEU A 19 11.97 6.61 6.55
CA LEU A 19 11.29 5.93 5.46
C LEU A 19 9.78 5.95 5.69
N ILE A 20 9.02 6.43 4.70
CA ILE A 20 7.56 6.49 4.75
C ILE A 20 6.99 5.31 3.97
N GLU A 21 6.06 4.59 4.59
CA GLU A 21 5.36 3.45 4.02
C GLU A 21 3.85 3.71 3.95
N SER A 22 3.16 3.01 3.05
CA SER A 22 1.72 3.12 2.89
C SER A 22 0.98 2.23 3.88
N HIS A 23 -0.16 2.72 4.39
CA HIS A 23 -1.06 1.94 5.23
C HIS A 23 -2.34 1.50 4.50
N LEU A 24 -2.45 1.77 3.19
CA LEU A 24 -3.64 1.47 2.40
C LEU A 24 -4.03 -0.01 2.47
N HIS A 25 -3.04 -0.91 2.46
CA HIS A 25 -3.24 -2.35 2.53
C HIS A 25 -3.98 -2.84 3.78
N LEU A 26 -4.03 -2.06 4.85
CA LEU A 26 -4.73 -2.42 6.09
C LEU A 26 -6.24 -2.21 6.00
N HIS A 27 -6.69 -1.28 5.15
CA HIS A 27 -8.09 -0.87 4.99
C HIS A 27 -8.49 -0.80 3.51
N LEU A 28 -7.90 -1.68 2.70
CA LEU A 28 -8.04 -1.64 1.25
C LEU A 28 -9.50 -1.87 0.83
N VAL A 29 -10.20 -2.75 1.54
CA VAL A 29 -11.60 -3.11 1.23
C VAL A 29 -12.52 -1.91 1.41
N GLU A 30 -12.37 -1.18 2.51
CA GLU A 30 -13.18 -0.01 2.83
C GLU A 30 -12.94 1.11 1.81
N HIS A 31 -11.68 1.37 1.46
CA HIS A 31 -11.35 2.37 0.44
C HIS A 31 -11.86 1.98 -0.94
N LEU A 32 -11.70 0.72 -1.34
CA LEU A 32 -12.21 0.24 -2.62
C LEU A 32 -13.73 0.32 -2.69
N ASN A 33 -14.44 -0.07 -1.61
CA ASN A 33 -15.89 0.03 -1.53
C ASN A 33 -16.37 1.49 -1.68
N ALA A 34 -15.68 2.46 -1.07
CA ALA A 34 -16.01 3.87 -1.23
C ALA A 34 -15.90 4.31 -2.70
N GLU A 35 -14.84 3.91 -3.40
CA GLU A 35 -14.64 4.26 -4.81
C GLU A 35 -15.64 3.58 -5.76
N ILE A 36 -16.10 2.36 -5.42
CA ILE A 36 -17.19 1.69 -6.14
C ILE A 36 -18.50 2.46 -5.96
N VAL A 37 -18.83 2.84 -4.72
CA VAL A 37 -20.05 3.62 -4.42
C VAL A 37 -20.02 5.00 -5.08
N LEU A 38 -18.86 5.63 -5.17
CA LEU A 38 -18.66 6.91 -5.87
C LEU A 38 -18.68 6.77 -7.40
N GLY A 39 -18.60 5.54 -7.94
CA GLY A 39 -18.57 5.26 -9.37
C GLY A 39 -17.21 5.47 -10.03
N THR A 40 -16.16 5.75 -9.26
CA THR A 40 -14.78 5.84 -9.76
C THR A 40 -14.26 4.48 -10.21
N VAL A 41 -14.62 3.42 -9.48
CA VAL A 41 -14.23 2.03 -9.78
C VAL A 41 -15.46 1.26 -10.22
N THR A 42 -15.52 0.91 -11.52
CA THR A 42 -16.69 0.26 -12.13
C THR A 42 -16.52 -1.24 -12.37
N ASP A 43 -15.28 -1.69 -12.48
CA ASP A 43 -14.93 -3.08 -12.78
C ASP A 43 -13.53 -3.42 -12.25
N LEU A 44 -13.15 -4.70 -12.37
CA LEU A 44 -11.88 -5.20 -11.87
C LEU A 44 -10.66 -4.55 -12.54
N ALA A 45 -10.73 -4.22 -13.83
CA ALA A 45 -9.62 -3.60 -14.54
C ALA A 45 -9.41 -2.16 -14.03
N VAL A 46 -10.50 -1.42 -13.82
CA VAL A 46 -10.46 -0.08 -13.22
C VAL A 46 -9.98 -0.14 -11.77
N ALA A 47 -10.36 -1.16 -10.99
CA ALA A 47 -9.87 -1.35 -9.62
C ALA A 47 -8.35 -1.55 -9.55
N VAL A 48 -7.79 -2.35 -10.48
CA VAL A 48 -6.35 -2.55 -10.60
C VAL A 48 -5.66 -1.24 -10.97
N GLU A 49 -6.20 -0.49 -11.92
CA GLU A 49 -5.63 0.80 -12.33
C GLU A 49 -5.68 1.84 -11.21
N TRP A 50 -6.78 1.89 -10.46
CA TRP A 50 -6.90 2.69 -9.26
C TRP A 50 -5.80 2.33 -8.26
N LEU A 51 -5.59 1.04 -7.98
CA LEU A 51 -4.50 0.59 -7.11
C LEU A 51 -3.13 1.05 -7.59
N ARG A 52 -2.84 0.95 -8.91
CA ARG A 52 -1.58 1.41 -9.50
C ARG A 52 -1.30 2.90 -9.27
N SER A 53 -2.36 3.71 -9.22
CA SER A 53 -2.26 5.15 -8.96
C SER A 53 -1.89 5.50 -7.51
N THR A 54 -1.97 4.54 -6.58
CA THR A 54 -1.77 4.80 -5.16
C THR A 54 -0.30 4.77 -4.73
N PHE A 55 0.00 5.47 -3.64
CA PHE A 55 1.31 5.40 -2.99
C PHE A 55 1.68 3.97 -2.52
N PHE A 56 0.68 3.14 -2.20
CA PHE A 56 0.91 1.74 -1.85
C PHE A 56 1.59 0.97 -2.97
N TYR A 57 1.14 1.15 -4.22
CA TYR A 57 1.71 0.44 -5.37
C TYR A 57 3.18 0.78 -5.60
N VAL A 58 3.56 2.05 -5.39
CA VAL A 58 4.96 2.48 -5.50
C VAL A 58 5.80 1.87 -4.37
N ARG A 59 5.28 1.82 -3.14
CA ARG A 59 6.02 1.32 -1.98
C ARG A 59 6.18 -0.19 -1.97
N VAL A 60 5.17 -0.93 -2.38
CA VAL A 60 5.21 -2.40 -2.39
C VAL A 60 6.28 -2.94 -3.35
N GLN A 61 6.56 -2.23 -4.44
CA GLN A 61 7.66 -2.58 -5.34
C GLN A 61 9.05 -2.32 -4.75
N ARG A 62 9.18 -1.28 -3.91
CA ARG A 62 10.46 -0.89 -3.30
C ARG A 62 10.79 -1.67 -2.04
N ASN A 63 9.77 -2.01 -1.25
CA ASN A 63 9.92 -2.72 0.02
C ASN A 63 8.81 -3.76 0.20
N PRO A 64 8.77 -4.82 -0.64
CA PRO A 64 7.71 -5.84 -0.58
C PRO A 64 7.65 -6.55 0.77
N CYS A 65 8.80 -6.74 1.43
CA CYS A 65 8.90 -7.40 2.73
C CYS A 65 8.09 -6.70 3.82
N HIS A 66 7.97 -5.37 3.78
CA HIS A 66 7.14 -4.61 4.74
C HIS A 66 5.65 -4.98 4.65
N TYR A 67 5.21 -5.39 3.46
CA TYR A 67 3.82 -5.75 3.17
C TYR A 67 3.59 -7.27 3.18
N SER A 68 4.48 -8.02 3.82
CA SER A 68 4.42 -9.49 3.90
C SER A 68 4.45 -10.18 2.52
N LEU A 69 5.12 -9.57 1.54
CA LEU A 69 5.37 -10.14 0.23
C LEU A 69 6.82 -10.63 0.11
N PRO A 70 7.10 -11.63 -0.74
CA PRO A 70 8.44 -12.14 -0.91
C PRO A 70 9.40 -11.08 -1.48
N PRO A 71 10.68 -11.10 -1.08
CA PRO A 71 11.69 -10.23 -1.65
C PRO A 71 11.89 -10.54 -3.14
N ASN A 72 12.16 -9.50 -3.95
CA ASN A 72 12.34 -9.59 -5.41
C ASN A 72 11.08 -10.02 -6.19
N LEU A 73 9.90 -9.66 -5.68
CA LEU A 73 8.65 -9.91 -6.38
C LEU A 73 8.61 -9.11 -7.70
N GLN A 74 8.49 -9.83 -8.82
CA GLN A 74 8.43 -9.21 -10.14
C GLN A 74 7.11 -8.48 -10.35
N HIS A 75 7.10 -7.47 -11.22
CA HIS A 75 5.90 -6.71 -11.56
C HIS A 75 4.74 -7.61 -12.02
N SER A 76 5.01 -8.63 -12.85
CA SER A 76 3.99 -9.58 -13.30
C SER A 76 3.37 -10.39 -12.14
N GLN A 77 4.18 -10.74 -11.14
CA GLN A 77 3.74 -11.48 -9.95
C GLN A 77 2.93 -10.58 -9.01
N LEU A 78 3.30 -9.29 -8.92
CA LEU A 78 2.52 -8.29 -8.18
C LEU A 78 1.13 -8.16 -8.76
N GLU A 79 1.06 -7.91 -10.06
CA GLU A 79 -0.18 -7.74 -10.81
C GLU A 79 -1.10 -8.95 -10.66
N ALA A 80 -0.56 -10.16 -10.81
CA ALA A 80 -1.32 -11.38 -10.61
C ALA A 80 -1.86 -11.52 -9.19
N LYS A 81 -1.06 -11.18 -8.16
CA LYS A 81 -1.52 -11.18 -6.76
C LYS A 81 -2.59 -10.12 -6.51
N LEU A 82 -2.41 -8.90 -7.01
CA LEU A 82 -3.38 -7.82 -6.83
C LEU A 82 -4.72 -8.18 -7.48
N GLN A 83 -4.71 -8.70 -8.72
CA GLN A 83 -5.91 -9.19 -9.38
C GLN A 83 -6.58 -10.34 -8.60
N GLY A 84 -5.79 -11.29 -8.10
CA GLY A 84 -6.29 -12.37 -7.25
C GLY A 84 -7.01 -11.84 -6.01
N CYS A 85 -6.33 -10.99 -5.23
CA CYS A 85 -6.90 -10.39 -4.03
C CYS A 85 -8.18 -9.61 -4.33
N LEU A 86 -8.21 -8.82 -5.40
CA LEU A 86 -9.40 -8.04 -5.77
C LEU A 86 -10.56 -8.94 -6.24
N SER A 87 -10.26 -10.07 -6.87
CA SER A 87 -11.29 -11.04 -7.29
C SER A 87 -11.93 -11.80 -6.13
N GLU A 88 -11.24 -11.88 -4.99
CA GLU A 88 -11.72 -12.51 -3.76
C GLU A 88 -12.66 -11.61 -2.94
N LEU A 89 -12.76 -10.31 -3.27
CA LEU A 89 -13.61 -9.33 -2.57
C LEU A 89 -15.11 -9.41 -2.94
N LYS A 90 -15.62 -10.62 -3.18
CA LYS A 90 -17.05 -10.86 -3.46
C LYS A 90 -17.91 -10.85 -2.21
#